data_AF-A0A3D6DEC0-F1
#
_entry.id   AF-A0A3D6DEC0-F1
#
_cell.length_a   1.000
_cell.length_b   1.000
_cell.length_c   1.000
_cell.angle_alpha   90.00
_cell.angle_beta   90.00
_cell.angle_gamma   90.00
#
_symmetry.space_group_name_H-M   'P 1'
#
loop_
_entity.id
_entity.type
_entity.pdbx_description
1 polymer ?
#
loop_
_entity_poly.entity_id
_entity_poly.type
_entity_poly.pdbx_seq_one_letter_code
_entity_poly.pdbx_strand_id
1 'polypeptide(L)'
;MPEEQVKKGKRGRKAKFIFVLIVISLIIIFIDYTFYEYRKLRLAGARPFSDWRSYASYRLGKLPFISRYIKYEPLEIQPAETFYTEKLEAVLKGLEEKRAELEKMKQEIEAERAKIEDLKTQLEAKEKELQQKEAALNEAIAKWNDRNEKMNKLASWIASSDPQQIAPALAATDVSVELLADTLRLLPDDTAAEVLQALATIDPQKVARVISTMGSGPQ
;
A
#
# COMPACT_ATOMS: atom_id res chain seq x y z
N MET A 1 -60.67 100.01 23.35
CA MET A 1 -59.22 99.96 23.68
C MET A 1 -59.07 99.56 25.13
N PRO A 2 -58.02 98.85 25.59
CA PRO A 2 -56.80 98.34 24.93
C PRO A 2 -56.76 96.78 24.85
N GLU A 3 -56.12 96.08 23.91
CA GLU A 3 -54.68 95.86 23.60
C GLU A 3 -53.86 95.12 24.68
N GLU A 4 -53.51 93.83 24.45
CA GLU A 4 -52.12 93.37 24.20
C GLU A 4 -51.95 91.83 24.04
N GLN A 5 -51.47 91.45 22.85
CA GLN A 5 -50.36 90.55 22.52
C GLN A 5 -50.33 89.03 22.87
N VAL A 6 -50.60 88.24 21.81
CA VAL A 6 -49.79 87.14 21.21
C VAL A 6 -48.87 86.31 22.14
N LYS A 7 -49.30 85.08 22.45
CA LYS A 7 -48.43 83.92 22.79
C LYS A 7 -48.60 82.76 21.80
N LYS A 8 -48.70 83.04 20.50
CA LYS A 8 -48.64 82.01 19.44
C LYS A 8 -47.18 81.70 19.10
N GLY A 9 -46.52 80.84 19.88
CA GLY A 9 -45.13 80.45 19.55
C GLY A 9 -44.62 79.14 20.15
N LYS A 10 -45.11 78.69 21.31
CA LYS A 10 -44.53 77.53 22.01
C LYS A 10 -45.31 76.21 21.86
N ARG A 11 -46.64 76.23 21.71
CA ARG A 11 -47.45 74.99 21.57
C ARG A 11 -47.28 74.31 20.21
N GLY A 12 -47.21 75.06 19.11
CA GLY A 12 -47.03 74.50 17.77
C GLY A 12 -45.66 73.86 17.53
N ARG A 13 -44.59 74.39 18.16
CA ARG A 13 -43.24 73.81 18.07
C ARG A 13 -43.13 72.47 18.81
N LYS A 14 -43.76 72.35 19.99
CA LYS A 14 -43.80 71.08 20.74
C LYS A 14 -44.59 69.99 20.00
N ALA A 15 -45.73 70.33 19.40
CA ALA A 15 -46.51 69.38 18.59
C ALA A 15 -45.75 68.92 17.34
N LYS A 16 -45.05 69.83 16.63
CA LYS A 16 -44.17 69.47 15.51
C LYS A 16 -43.00 68.57 15.95
N PHE A 17 -42.41 68.84 17.11
CA PHE A 17 -41.31 68.03 17.65
C PHE A 17 -41.78 66.61 18.03
N ILE A 18 -42.96 66.48 18.63
CA ILE A 18 -43.58 65.18 18.93
C ILE A 18 -43.91 64.43 17.64
N PHE A 19 -44.46 65.11 16.63
CA PHE A 19 -44.73 64.51 15.33
C PHE A 19 -43.45 64.01 14.64
N VAL A 20 -42.38 64.81 14.67
CA VAL A 20 -41.07 64.39 14.15
C VAL A 20 -40.52 63.19 14.91
N LEU A 21 -40.66 63.13 16.23
CA LEU A 21 -40.24 61.97 17.02
C LEU A 21 -41.06 60.71 16.70
N ILE A 22 -42.36 60.84 16.46
CA ILE A 22 -43.21 59.71 16.03
C ILE A 22 -42.78 59.22 14.65
N VAL A 23 -42.51 60.13 13.72
CA VAL A 23 -42.02 59.78 12.38
C VAL A 23 -40.65 59.10 12.44
N ILE A 24 -39.72 59.61 13.25
CA ILE A 24 -38.40 59.00 13.44
C ILE A 24 -38.53 57.63 14.11
N SER A 25 -39.40 57.47 15.10
CA SER A 25 -39.65 56.18 15.75
C SER A 25 -40.24 55.15 14.78
N LEU A 26 -41.17 55.55 13.91
CA LEU A 26 -41.69 54.70 12.84
C LEU A 26 -40.60 54.33 11.83
N ILE A 27 -39.70 55.26 11.50
CA ILE A 27 -38.56 54.98 10.61
C ILE A 27 -37.59 54.00 11.28
N ILE A 28 -37.30 54.14 12.57
CA ILE A 28 -36.42 53.22 13.29
C ILE A 28 -37.05 51.83 13.36
N ILE A 29 -38.34 51.72 13.70
CA ILE A 29 -39.06 50.43 13.70
C ILE A 29 -39.07 49.81 12.31
N PHE A 30 -39.26 50.63 11.26
CA PHE A 30 -39.20 50.17 9.88
C PHE A 30 -37.80 49.65 9.51
N ILE A 31 -36.74 50.38 9.87
CA ILE A 31 -35.36 49.96 9.64
C ILE A 31 -35.05 48.67 10.40
N ASP A 32 -35.43 48.58 11.67
CA ASP A 32 -35.18 47.41 12.51
C ASP A 32 -35.94 46.18 12.01
N TYR A 33 -37.20 46.35 11.60
CA TYR A 33 -37.99 45.29 10.96
C TYR A 33 -37.37 44.83 9.63
N THR A 34 -36.93 45.77 8.78
CA THR A 34 -36.25 45.41 7.52
C THR A 34 -34.93 44.70 7.75
N PHE A 35 -34.21 45.01 8.84
CA PHE A 35 -32.96 44.36 9.20
C PHE A 35 -33.18 42.97 9.84
N TYR A 36 -34.27 42.79 10.58
CA TYR A 36 -34.73 41.49 11.08
C TYR A 36 -35.12 40.55 9.91
N GLU A 37 -35.93 41.03 8.98
CA GLU A 37 -36.27 40.32 7.73
C GLU A 37 -35.00 40.01 6.92
N TYR A 38 -34.07 40.95 6.80
CA TYR A 38 -32.76 40.76 6.15
C TYR A 38 -31.96 39.61 6.76
N ARG A 39 -31.92 39.51 8.10
CA ARG A 39 -31.23 38.40 8.80
C ARG A 39 -31.94 37.06 8.61
N LYS A 40 -33.28 37.04 8.71
CA LYS A 40 -34.10 35.84 8.51
C LYS A 40 -33.97 35.29 7.09
N LEU A 41 -33.93 36.17 6.09
CA LEU A 41 -33.81 35.83 4.67
C LEU A 41 -32.38 35.42 4.27
N ARG A 42 -31.36 35.92 4.97
CA ARG A 42 -29.97 35.50 4.76
C ARG A 42 -29.70 34.07 5.26
N LEU A 43 -30.44 33.59 6.27
CA LEU A 43 -30.46 32.18 6.68
C LEU A 43 -31.18 31.29 5.64
N ALA A 44 -32.11 31.85 4.87
CA ALA A 44 -32.88 31.17 3.82
C ALA A 44 -32.29 31.31 2.40
N GLY A 45 -31.07 31.83 2.26
CA GLY A 45 -30.36 31.91 0.97
C GLY A 45 -30.80 33.02 0.01
N ALA A 46 -31.76 33.88 0.40
CA ALA A 46 -32.14 35.03 -0.42
C ALA A 46 -31.10 36.16 -0.31
N ARG A 47 -30.67 36.72 -1.44
CA ARG A 47 -29.73 37.86 -1.53
C ARG A 47 -30.51 39.17 -1.38
N PRO A 48 -30.45 39.88 -0.25
CA PRO A 48 -31.23 41.10 -0.12
C PRO A 48 -30.53 42.23 -0.88
N PHE A 49 -31.32 43.11 -1.50
CA PHE A 49 -30.92 44.20 -2.39
C PHE A 49 -30.50 43.85 -3.83
N SER A 50 -30.39 42.58 -4.24
CA SER A 50 -30.36 42.27 -5.69
C SER A 50 -31.74 42.47 -6.33
N ASP A 51 -32.79 42.27 -5.55
CA ASP A 51 -34.16 42.14 -6.05
C ASP A 51 -35.04 43.36 -5.67
N TRP A 52 -34.40 44.45 -5.24
CA TRP A 52 -35.10 45.72 -4.97
C TRP A 52 -35.87 46.20 -6.20
N ARG A 53 -35.39 45.86 -7.41
CA ARG A 53 -36.05 46.17 -8.68
C ARG A 53 -37.39 45.45 -8.82
N SER A 54 -37.49 44.20 -8.37
CA SER A 54 -38.72 43.39 -8.42
C SER A 54 -39.73 43.80 -7.34
N TYR A 55 -39.24 44.22 -6.16
CA TYR A 55 -40.09 44.82 -5.13
C TYR A 55 -40.55 46.24 -5.49
N ALA A 56 -39.65 47.05 -6.06
CA ALA A 56 -39.97 48.39 -6.56
C ALA A 56 -40.96 48.32 -7.72
N SER A 57 -40.82 47.36 -8.63
CA SER A 57 -41.78 47.16 -9.72
C SER A 57 -43.15 46.71 -9.21
N TYR A 58 -43.20 45.80 -8.23
CA TYR A 58 -44.45 45.40 -7.57
C TYR A 58 -45.16 46.59 -6.88
N ARG A 59 -44.42 47.48 -6.21
CA ARG A 59 -44.99 48.64 -5.52
C ARG A 59 -45.38 49.76 -6.47
N LEU A 60 -44.54 50.09 -7.44
CA LEU A 60 -44.79 51.14 -8.44
C LEU A 60 -45.87 50.73 -9.45
N GLY A 61 -46.06 49.42 -9.68
CA GLY A 61 -47.15 48.86 -10.47
C GLY A 61 -48.55 49.07 -9.87
N LYS A 62 -48.66 49.47 -8.59
CA LYS A 62 -49.94 49.78 -7.93
C LYS A 62 -50.37 51.25 -8.04
N LEU A 63 -49.51 52.13 -8.58
CA LEU A 63 -49.87 53.52 -8.82
C LEU A 63 -50.55 53.64 -10.20
N PRO A 64 -51.70 54.35 -10.30
CA PRO A 64 -52.28 54.64 -11.61
C PRO A 64 -51.24 55.38 -12.48
N PHE A 65 -51.22 55.08 -13.77
CA PHE A 65 -50.29 55.59 -14.81
C PHE A 65 -48.89 54.93 -14.91
N ILE A 66 -48.27 54.51 -13.81
CA ILE A 66 -46.90 53.96 -13.83
C ILE A 66 -46.87 52.47 -14.20
N SER A 67 -47.97 51.76 -13.93
CA SER A 67 -48.11 50.31 -14.19
C SER A 67 -47.90 49.89 -15.64
N ARG A 68 -48.07 50.80 -16.61
CA ARG A 68 -47.89 50.52 -18.05
C ARG A 68 -46.44 50.44 -18.50
N TYR A 69 -45.51 51.00 -17.73
CA TYR A 69 -44.08 51.10 -18.09
C TYR A 69 -43.20 50.11 -17.33
N ILE A 70 -43.78 49.34 -16.42
CA ILE A 70 -43.05 48.44 -15.54
C ILE A 70 -43.54 47.01 -15.77
N LYS A 71 -42.69 46.15 -16.35
CA LYS A 71 -42.95 44.71 -16.45
C LYS A 71 -42.52 44.03 -15.15
N TYR A 72 -43.46 43.37 -14.50
CA TYR A 72 -43.18 42.49 -13.36
C TYR A 72 -42.84 41.10 -13.89
N GLU A 73 -41.62 40.65 -13.65
CA GLU A 73 -41.23 39.24 -13.80
C GLU A 73 -41.24 38.61 -12.40
N PRO A 74 -42.12 37.62 -12.14
CA PRO A 74 -42.09 36.89 -10.88
C PRO A 74 -40.77 36.13 -10.80
N LEU A 75 -40.07 36.25 -9.67
CA LEU A 75 -38.90 35.43 -9.40
C LEU A 75 -39.35 33.97 -9.30
N GLU A 76 -38.65 33.06 -9.98
CA GLU A 76 -38.71 31.62 -9.70
C GLU A 76 -38.02 31.36 -8.37
N ILE A 77 -38.74 31.56 -7.28
CA ILE A 77 -38.28 31.25 -5.93
C ILE A 77 -38.41 29.74 -5.78
N GLN A 78 -37.31 28.99 -5.97
CA GLN A 78 -37.32 27.59 -5.52
C GLN A 78 -37.59 27.59 -4.01
N PRO A 79 -38.59 26.84 -3.52
CA PRO A 79 -38.89 26.81 -2.10
C PRO A 79 -37.65 26.34 -1.33
N ALA A 80 -37.31 27.01 -0.24
CA ALA A 80 -36.10 26.71 0.53
C ALA A 80 -35.98 25.21 0.87
N GLU A 81 -37.10 24.54 1.07
CA GLU A 81 -37.20 23.09 1.29
C GLU A 81 -36.55 22.28 0.16
N THR A 82 -36.84 22.56 -1.11
CA THR A 82 -36.29 21.79 -2.26
C THR A 82 -34.78 21.97 -2.41
N PHE A 83 -34.27 23.17 -2.09
CA PHE A 83 -32.84 23.43 -2.11
C PHE A 83 -32.08 22.62 -1.04
N TYR A 84 -32.64 22.50 0.17
CA TYR A 84 -32.01 21.70 1.22
C TYR A 84 -32.14 20.19 0.97
N THR A 85 -33.26 19.72 0.42
CA THR A 85 -33.42 18.30 0.09
C THR A 85 -32.44 17.87 -1.00
N GLU A 86 -32.29 18.65 -2.08
CA GLU A 86 -31.35 18.33 -3.15
C GLU A 86 -29.90 18.28 -2.64
N LYS A 87 -29.51 19.24 -1.77
CA LYS A 87 -28.18 19.22 -1.15
C LYS A 87 -27.98 18.04 -0.21
N LEU A 88 -28.99 17.69 0.60
CA LEU A 88 -28.92 16.53 1.49
C LEU A 88 -28.80 15.23 0.71
N GLU A 89 -29.58 15.07 -0.36
CA GLU A 89 -29.50 13.91 -1.25
C GLU A 89 -28.13 13.80 -1.91
N ALA A 90 -27.58 14.91 -2.41
CA ALA A 90 -26.23 14.93 -2.97
C ALA A 90 -25.15 14.52 -1.95
N VAL A 91 -25.27 14.98 -0.70
CA VAL A 91 -24.34 14.60 0.38
C VAL A 91 -24.50 13.13 0.76
N LEU A 92 -25.73 12.63 0.88
CA LEU A 92 -26.00 11.23 1.19
C LEU A 92 -25.44 10.30 0.11
N LYS A 93 -25.69 10.64 -1.16
CA LYS A 93 -25.13 9.89 -2.29
C LYS A 93 -23.61 9.88 -2.28
N GLY A 94 -22.98 11.04 -2.06
CA GLY A 94 -21.52 11.13 -1.93
C GLY A 94 -20.96 10.35 -0.73
N LEU A 95 -21.73 10.22 0.36
CA LEU A 95 -21.35 9.41 1.52
C LEU A 95 -21.44 7.91 1.21
N GLU A 96 -22.49 7.48 0.49
CA GLU A 96 -22.67 6.09 0.05
C GLU A 96 -21.59 5.67 -0.94
N GLU A 97 -21.25 6.53 -1.90
CA GLU A 97 -20.15 6.29 -2.85
C GLU A 97 -18.81 6.12 -2.12
N LYS A 98 -18.49 7.02 -1.19
CA LYS A 98 -17.28 6.92 -0.36
C LYS A 98 -17.27 5.68 0.51
N ARG A 99 -18.42 5.29 1.06
CA ARG A 99 -18.54 4.06 1.85
C ARG A 99 -18.26 2.83 0.99
N ALA A 100 -18.81 2.78 -0.22
CA ALA A 100 -18.56 1.68 -1.16
C ALA A 100 -17.08 1.61 -1.57
N GLU A 101 -16.44 2.76 -1.80
CA GLU A 101 -15.01 2.85 -2.10
C GLU A 101 -14.16 2.34 -0.92
N LEU A 102 -14.47 2.75 0.30
CA LEU A 102 -13.77 2.29 1.50
C LEU A 102 -13.89 0.77 1.70
N GLU A 103 -15.08 0.19 1.48
CA GLU A 103 -15.23 -1.26 1.61
C GLU A 103 -14.51 -2.03 0.52
N LYS A 104 -14.43 -1.47 -0.70
CA LYS A 104 -13.60 -2.04 -1.76
C LYS A 104 -12.12 -2.01 -1.37
N MET A 105 -11.62 -0.87 -0.90
CA MET A 105 -10.22 -0.74 -0.43
C MET A 105 -9.93 -1.70 0.73
N LYS A 106 -10.88 -1.89 1.66
CA LYS A 106 -10.74 -2.83 2.75
C LYS A 106 -10.61 -4.27 2.25
N GLN A 107 -11.44 -4.68 1.29
CA GLN A 107 -11.36 -6.00 0.68
C GLN A 107 -10.03 -6.22 -0.07
N GLU A 108 -9.55 -5.21 -0.79
CA GLU A 108 -8.25 -5.24 -1.47
C GLU A 108 -7.10 -5.42 -0.45
N ILE A 109 -7.13 -4.67 0.66
CA ILE A 109 -6.14 -4.80 1.74
C ILE A 109 -6.18 -6.19 2.38
N GLU A 110 -7.36 -6.75 2.63
CA GLU A 110 -7.51 -8.09 3.19
C GLU A 110 -6.96 -9.17 2.23
N ALA A 111 -7.23 -9.03 0.92
CA ALA A 111 -6.69 -9.93 -0.09
C ALA A 111 -5.16 -9.83 -0.21
N GLU A 112 -4.60 -8.61 -0.18
CA GLU A 112 -3.16 -8.40 -0.18
C GLU A 112 -2.49 -8.97 1.08
N ARG A 113 -3.10 -8.81 2.25
CA ARG A 113 -2.61 -9.42 3.51
C ARG A 113 -2.56 -10.94 3.41
N ALA A 114 -3.62 -11.56 2.89
CA ALA A 114 -3.64 -13.02 2.70
C ALA A 114 -2.53 -13.48 1.75
N LYS A 115 -2.28 -12.71 0.67
CA LYS A 115 -1.18 -12.99 -0.27
C LYS A 115 0.19 -12.84 0.37
N ILE A 116 0.38 -11.82 1.22
CA ILE A 116 1.65 -11.62 1.94
C ILE A 116 1.93 -12.78 2.89
N GLU A 117 0.92 -13.24 3.64
CA GLU A 117 1.09 -14.40 4.54
C GLU A 117 1.42 -15.68 3.76
N ASP A 118 0.74 -15.94 2.64
CA ASP A 118 1.06 -17.07 1.77
C ASP A 118 2.52 -16.99 1.26
N LEU A 119 2.93 -15.84 0.72
CA LEU A 119 4.31 -15.63 0.25
C LEU A 119 5.34 -15.82 1.37
N LYS A 120 5.03 -15.37 2.59
CA LYS A 120 5.90 -15.55 3.75
C LYS A 120 6.06 -17.03 4.11
N THR A 121 4.98 -17.81 4.13
CA THR A 121 5.07 -19.26 4.40
C THR A 121 5.87 -20.00 3.32
N GLN A 122 5.71 -19.63 2.05
CA GLN A 122 6.49 -20.20 0.96
C GLN A 122 7.98 -19.84 1.07
N LEU A 123 8.28 -18.59 1.46
CA LEU A 123 9.66 -18.15 1.68
C LEU A 123 10.31 -18.96 2.81
N GLU A 124 9.65 -19.10 3.95
CA GLU A 124 10.16 -19.89 5.09
C GLU A 124 10.41 -21.37 4.71
N ALA A 125 9.54 -21.96 3.89
CA ALA A 125 9.73 -23.31 3.39
C ALA A 125 10.96 -23.40 2.46
N LYS A 126 11.14 -22.42 1.57
CA LYS A 126 12.27 -22.35 0.64
C LYS A 126 13.60 -22.10 1.36
N GLU A 127 13.63 -21.28 2.40
CA GLU A 127 14.82 -21.07 3.23
C GLU A 127 15.25 -22.36 3.93
N LYS A 128 14.31 -23.13 4.49
CA LYS A 128 14.63 -24.44 5.09
C LYS A 128 15.15 -25.43 4.06
N GLU A 129 14.55 -25.48 2.87
CA GLU A 129 15.01 -26.33 1.77
C GLU A 129 16.45 -25.95 1.35
N LEU A 130 16.74 -24.65 1.26
CA LEU A 130 18.07 -24.16 0.92
C LEU A 130 19.11 -24.55 1.98
N GLN A 131 18.81 -24.33 3.26
CA GLN A 131 19.71 -24.70 4.36
C GLN A 131 20.03 -26.20 4.36
N GLN A 132 19.04 -27.06 4.09
CA GLN A 132 19.27 -28.50 3.98
C GLN A 132 20.18 -28.85 2.80
N LYS A 133 19.97 -28.21 1.64
CA LYS A 133 20.82 -28.40 0.46
C LYS A 133 22.24 -27.91 0.68
N GLU A 134 22.41 -26.77 1.34
CA GLU A 134 23.74 -26.24 1.70
C GLU A 134 24.47 -27.18 2.66
N ALA A 135 23.79 -27.70 3.68
CA ALA A 135 24.37 -28.68 4.60
C ALA A 135 24.80 -29.96 3.86
N ALA A 136 23.94 -30.49 3.00
CA ALA A 136 24.24 -31.69 2.20
C ALA A 136 25.40 -31.44 1.22
N LEU A 137 25.47 -30.26 0.60
CA LEU A 137 26.56 -29.88 -0.29
C LEU A 137 27.88 -29.77 0.48
N ASN A 138 27.89 -29.13 1.64
CA ASN A 138 29.08 -29.02 2.47
C ASN A 138 29.59 -30.38 2.95
N GLU A 139 28.68 -31.30 3.30
CA GLU A 139 29.04 -32.68 3.63
C GLU A 139 29.63 -33.41 2.43
N ALA A 140 29.05 -33.25 1.24
CA ALA A 140 29.57 -33.84 0.00
C ALA A 140 30.96 -33.28 -0.36
N ILE A 141 31.17 -31.97 -0.22
CA ILE A 141 32.48 -31.32 -0.41
C ILE A 141 33.51 -31.87 0.58
N ALA A 142 33.15 -32.00 1.87
CA ALA A 142 34.03 -32.54 2.88
C ALA A 142 34.43 -33.99 2.58
N LYS A 143 33.47 -34.84 2.20
CA LYS A 143 33.71 -36.22 1.77
C LYS A 143 34.59 -36.30 0.53
N TRP A 144 34.36 -35.43 -0.45
CA TRP A 144 35.17 -35.35 -1.67
C TRP A 144 36.61 -34.95 -1.36
N ASN A 145 36.81 -33.93 -0.53
CA ASN A 145 38.13 -33.48 -0.10
C ASN A 145 38.90 -34.58 0.65
N ASP A 146 38.25 -35.26 1.61
CA ASP A 146 38.86 -36.36 2.37
C ASP A 146 39.24 -37.54 1.46
N ARG A 147 38.35 -37.95 0.55
CA ARG A 147 38.64 -39.01 -0.44
C ARG A 147 39.81 -38.62 -1.34
N ASN A 148 39.83 -37.39 -1.84
CA ASN A 148 40.87 -36.91 -2.73
C ASN A 148 42.23 -36.80 -2.00
N GLU A 149 42.24 -36.35 -0.74
CA GLU A 149 43.46 -36.31 0.08
C GLU A 149 44.02 -37.71 0.32
N LYS A 150 43.18 -38.67 0.71
CA LYS A 150 43.56 -40.08 0.89
C LYS A 150 44.10 -40.68 -0.40
N MET A 151 43.41 -40.43 -1.51
CA MET A 151 43.79 -40.92 -2.83
C MET A 151 45.16 -40.38 -3.27
N ASN A 152 45.42 -39.08 -3.09
CA ASN A 152 46.70 -38.46 -3.42
C ASN A 152 47.84 -38.93 -2.51
N LYS A 153 47.59 -39.08 -1.20
CA LYS A 153 48.56 -39.64 -0.25
C LYS A 153 48.93 -41.07 -0.64
N LEU A 154 47.93 -41.90 -0.98
CA LEU A 154 48.16 -43.28 -1.39
C LEU A 154 48.91 -43.34 -2.73
N ALA A 155 48.54 -42.51 -3.71
CA ALA A 155 49.24 -42.42 -5.00
C ALA A 155 50.71 -42.05 -4.80
N SER A 156 50.99 -41.02 -3.99
CA SER A 156 52.35 -40.58 -3.70
C SER A 156 53.16 -41.65 -2.98
N TRP A 157 52.56 -42.37 -2.03
CA TRP A 157 53.23 -43.45 -1.31
C TRP A 157 53.54 -44.64 -2.23
N ILE A 158 52.60 -45.02 -3.11
CA ILE A 158 52.82 -46.07 -4.11
C ILE A 158 53.93 -45.67 -5.09
N ALA A 159 53.87 -44.45 -5.64
CA ALA A 159 54.84 -43.97 -6.63
C ALA A 159 56.27 -43.82 -6.08
N SER A 160 56.43 -43.68 -4.75
CA SER A 160 57.73 -43.50 -4.09
C SER A 160 58.29 -44.77 -3.46
N SER A 161 57.54 -45.88 -3.49
CA SER A 161 57.91 -47.13 -2.82
C SER A 161 58.06 -48.28 -3.82
N ASP A 162 58.81 -49.30 -3.42
CA ASP A 162 58.91 -50.54 -4.21
C ASP A 162 57.57 -51.33 -4.16
N PRO A 163 57.00 -51.74 -5.30
CA PRO A 163 55.72 -52.44 -5.37
C PRO A 163 55.62 -53.70 -4.51
N GLN A 164 56.73 -54.44 -4.33
CA GLN A 164 56.76 -55.68 -3.56
C GLN A 164 56.75 -55.40 -2.06
N GLN A 165 57.29 -54.27 -1.63
CA GLN A 165 57.35 -53.86 -0.23
C GLN A 165 56.01 -53.30 0.27
N ILE A 166 55.24 -52.63 -0.59
CA ILE A 166 53.95 -52.03 -0.21
C ILE A 166 52.78 -52.99 -0.38
N ALA A 167 52.90 -54.03 -1.20
CA ALA A 167 51.83 -54.99 -1.47
C ALA A 167 51.18 -55.60 -0.21
N PRO A 168 51.91 -55.99 0.86
CA PRO A 168 51.29 -56.50 2.08
C PRO A 168 50.40 -55.47 2.79
N ALA A 169 50.82 -54.21 2.78
CA ALA A 169 50.06 -53.13 3.39
C ALA A 169 48.85 -52.70 2.54
N LEU A 170 48.94 -52.82 1.21
CA LEU A 170 47.79 -52.66 0.31
C LEU A 170 46.80 -53.83 0.39
N ALA A 171 47.27 -55.03 0.71
CA ALA A 171 46.43 -56.20 0.94
C ALA A 171 45.59 -56.08 2.22
N ALA A 172 46.04 -55.30 3.19
CA ALA A 172 45.33 -55.07 4.45
C ALA A 172 43.89 -54.59 4.21
N THR A 173 42.96 -55.02 5.07
CA THR A 173 41.52 -54.70 4.97
C THR A 173 41.22 -53.20 5.07
N ASP A 174 42.14 -52.42 5.64
CA ASP A 174 41.95 -50.99 5.90
C ASP A 174 42.01 -50.14 4.62
N VAL A 175 42.61 -50.68 3.56
CA VAL A 175 42.59 -50.06 2.22
C VAL A 175 41.41 -50.63 1.43
N SER A 176 40.38 -49.81 1.25
CA SER A 176 39.19 -50.18 0.46
C SER A 176 39.55 -50.45 -1.01
N VAL A 177 38.80 -51.36 -1.64
CA VAL A 177 38.96 -51.73 -3.05
C VAL A 177 38.75 -50.52 -3.96
N GLU A 178 37.77 -49.66 -3.62
CA GLU A 178 37.39 -48.48 -4.37
C GLU A 178 38.49 -47.41 -4.32
N LEU A 179 39.01 -47.11 -3.13
CA LEU A 179 40.13 -46.16 -2.98
C LEU A 179 41.36 -46.64 -3.74
N LEU A 180 41.68 -47.93 -3.66
CA LEU A 180 42.83 -48.50 -4.37
C LEU A 180 42.64 -48.46 -5.89
N ALA A 181 41.45 -48.80 -6.39
CA ALA A 181 41.12 -48.72 -7.81
C ALA A 181 41.24 -47.29 -8.35
N ASP A 182 40.71 -46.30 -7.63
CA ASP A 182 40.78 -44.90 -8.04
C ASP A 182 42.20 -44.34 -7.94
N THR A 183 42.95 -44.71 -6.91
CA THR A 183 44.36 -44.33 -6.79
C THR A 183 45.19 -44.92 -7.93
N LEU A 184 45.01 -46.19 -8.28
CA LEU A 184 45.76 -46.83 -9.37
C LEU A 184 45.46 -46.21 -10.74
N ARG A 185 44.23 -45.70 -10.95
CA ARG A 185 43.88 -44.93 -12.16
C ARG A 185 44.63 -43.59 -12.29
N LEU A 186 45.15 -43.04 -11.19
CA LEU A 186 45.96 -41.80 -11.23
C LEU A 186 47.43 -42.06 -11.52
N LEU A 187 47.89 -43.31 -11.39
CA LEU A 187 49.27 -43.68 -11.60
C LEU A 187 49.51 -44.03 -13.08
N PRO A 188 50.78 -43.97 -13.55
CA PRO A 188 51.13 -44.52 -14.85
C PRO A 188 50.77 -46.01 -14.96
N ASP A 189 50.33 -46.44 -16.14
CA ASP A 189 49.85 -47.82 -16.40
C ASP A 189 50.88 -48.88 -15.98
N ASP A 190 52.17 -48.62 -16.21
CA ASP A 190 53.26 -49.53 -15.84
C ASP A 190 53.36 -49.70 -14.32
N THR A 191 53.34 -48.60 -13.56
CA THR A 191 53.41 -48.62 -12.09
C THR A 191 52.16 -49.29 -11.50
N ALA A 192 50.98 -49.01 -12.05
CA ALA A 192 49.75 -49.65 -11.62
C ALA A 192 49.78 -51.16 -11.87
N ALA A 193 50.28 -51.60 -13.03
CA ALA A 193 50.40 -53.02 -13.37
C ALA A 193 51.37 -53.77 -12.45
N GLU A 194 52.53 -53.18 -12.15
CA GLU A 194 53.51 -53.77 -11.21
C GLU A 194 52.93 -53.94 -9.80
N VAL A 195 52.21 -52.93 -9.31
CA VAL A 195 51.54 -52.98 -8.00
C VAL A 195 50.44 -54.02 -7.97
N LEU A 196 49.63 -54.12 -9.03
CA LEU A 196 48.60 -55.15 -9.16
C LEU A 196 49.19 -56.56 -9.20
N GLN A 197 50.32 -56.75 -9.88
CA GLN A 197 51.02 -58.04 -9.95
C GLN A 197 51.60 -58.45 -8.59
N ALA A 198 52.24 -57.49 -7.89
CA ALA A 198 52.75 -57.72 -6.55
C ALA A 198 51.62 -58.05 -5.56
N LEU A 199 50.51 -57.32 -5.62
CA LEU A 199 49.33 -57.56 -4.79
C LEU A 199 48.65 -58.89 -5.11
N ALA A 200 48.62 -59.32 -6.38
CA ALA A 200 48.00 -60.57 -6.80
C ALA A 200 48.70 -61.81 -6.21
N THR A 201 49.98 -61.67 -5.88
CA THR A 201 50.75 -62.74 -5.21
C THR A 201 50.29 -62.94 -3.76
N ILE A 202 49.72 -61.90 -3.14
CA ILE A 202 49.29 -61.89 -1.72
C ILE A 202 47.78 -62.10 -1.60
N ASP A 203 46.98 -61.31 -2.32
CA ASP A 203 45.53 -61.37 -2.32
C ASP A 203 44.95 -61.28 -3.76
N PRO A 204 44.87 -62.42 -4.47
CA PRO A 204 44.31 -62.47 -5.82
C PRO A 204 42.84 -62.03 -5.89
N GLN A 205 42.07 -62.27 -4.81
CA GLN A 205 40.64 -61.96 -4.82
C GLN A 205 40.40 -60.45 -4.73
N LYS A 206 41.17 -59.75 -3.89
CA LYS A 206 41.11 -58.29 -3.80
C LYS A 206 41.54 -57.63 -5.10
N VAL A 207 42.60 -58.11 -5.75
CA VAL A 207 43.03 -57.63 -7.08
C VAL A 207 41.94 -57.78 -8.13
N ALA A 208 41.30 -58.95 -8.20
CA ALA A 208 40.21 -59.16 -9.16
C ALA A 208 39.07 -58.15 -8.96
N ARG A 209 38.73 -57.84 -7.70
CA ARG A 209 37.74 -56.80 -7.38
C ARG A 209 38.23 -55.41 -7.78
N VAL A 210 39.47 -55.04 -7.48
CA VAL A 210 40.08 -53.76 -7.88
C VAL A 210 40.01 -53.58 -9.40
N ILE A 211 40.43 -54.58 -10.17
CA ILE A 211 40.38 -54.55 -11.64
C ILE A 211 38.93 -54.41 -12.13
N SER A 212 37.98 -55.13 -11.53
CA SER A 212 36.56 -55.01 -11.88
C SER A 212 36.02 -53.60 -11.61
N THR A 213 36.41 -52.99 -10.48
CA THR A 213 36.04 -51.62 -10.11
C THR A 213 36.70 -50.61 -11.05
N MET A 214 37.95 -50.85 -11.47
CA MET A 214 38.65 -50.05 -12.48
C MET A 214 37.97 -50.10 -13.86
N GLY A 215 37.42 -51.25 -14.26
CA GLY A 215 36.68 -51.41 -15.52
C GLY A 215 35.25 -50.85 -15.49
N SER A 216 34.63 -50.74 -14.31
CA SER A 216 33.22 -50.34 -14.16
C SER A 216 32.99 -48.81 -14.16
N GLY A 217 34.06 -48.01 -14.32
CA GLY A 217 34.03 -46.55 -14.18
C GLY A 217 33.99 -46.08 -12.71
N PRO A 218 34.25 -44.79 -12.42
CA PRO A 218 34.12 -44.24 -11.07
C PRO A 218 32.63 -44.19 -10.65
N GLN A 219 32.35 -44.57 -9.40
CA GLN A 219 31.07 -44.36 -8.72
C GLN A 219 31.10 -43.10 -7.84
#